data_AF-A0A383CDS7-F1
#
_entry.id   AF-A0A383CDS7-F1
#
_cell.length_a   1.000
_cell.length_b   1.000
_cell.length_c   1.000
_cell.angle_alpha   90.00
_cell.angle_beta   90.00
_cell.angle_gamma   90.00
#
_symmetry.space_group_name_H-M   'P 1'
#
loop_
_entity.id
_entity.type
_entity.pdbx_description
1 polymer ?
#
loop_
_entity_poly.entity_id
_entity_poly.type
_entity_poly.pdbx_seq_one_letter_code
_entity_poly.pdbx_strand_id
1 'polypeptide(L)'
;AATVTGDNMTWSAAYTMTDNNTDNVSVSLNIDFEDLAGNPGSDVTSTIGGSAVWFDRTVPTLSSVTIASNNSVSTLAKTGDNITLSFTSAEAIQTPTVEIAGHTDTVTVNGDNMTWSAAYTMVSTDSEESVSLNIRFSDLAGNAGDNVTSTIGGSAVLFDKTKPVLLPVDNVTTPTSDNTTLSYTFSSTEAGTITYGGGCSSSDNSTSGGDKEITFDALADGIHSNCKISVTDNASNTSDN
;
A
#
# COMPACT_ATOMS: atom_id res chain seq x y z
N ALA A 1 10.29 46.56 2.97
CA ALA A 1 11.76 46.73 2.93
C ALA A 1 12.37 45.76 3.93
N ALA A 2 13.56 45.23 3.65
CA ALA A 2 14.30 44.43 4.62
C ALA A 2 14.76 45.30 5.80
N THR A 3 14.86 44.71 6.98
CA THR A 3 15.54 45.30 8.13
C THR A 3 17.02 44.98 8.03
N VAL A 4 17.87 46.01 8.01
CA VAL A 4 19.31 45.87 7.83
C VAL A 4 20.02 46.22 9.14
N THR A 5 20.95 45.36 9.57
CA THR A 5 21.81 45.54 10.74
C THR A 5 23.24 45.18 10.37
N GLY A 6 24.25 45.68 11.08
CA GLY A 6 25.64 45.39 10.74
C GLY A 6 26.64 46.38 11.30
N ASP A 7 27.88 46.21 10.89
CA ASP A 7 28.98 47.14 11.08
C ASP A 7 29.61 47.53 9.73
N ASN A 8 30.69 48.31 9.77
CA ASN A 8 31.33 48.88 8.59
C ASN A 8 31.84 47.83 7.58
N MET A 9 31.90 46.54 7.96
CA MET A 9 32.43 45.47 7.10
C MET A 9 31.48 44.28 6.95
N THR A 10 30.49 44.13 7.82
CA THR A 10 29.59 42.97 7.85
C THR A 10 28.16 43.41 8.09
N TRP A 11 27.25 43.00 7.20
CA TRP A 11 25.84 43.39 7.22
C TRP A 11 24.95 42.16 7.16
N SER A 12 23.77 42.26 7.78
CA SER A 12 22.70 41.29 7.77
C SER A 12 21.40 42.00 7.41
N ALA A 13 20.70 41.49 6.40
CA ALA A 13 19.38 41.95 5.99
C ALA A 13 18.36 40.84 6.23
N ALA A 14 17.24 41.18 6.85
CA ALA A 14 16.14 40.26 7.11
C ALA A 14 14.83 40.82 6.55
N TYR A 15 14.06 39.98 5.85
CA TYR A 15 12.73 40.33 5.37
C TYR A 15 11.73 39.25 5.80
N THR A 16 10.66 39.67 6.46
CA THR A 16 9.54 38.79 6.82
C THR A 16 8.57 38.74 5.65
N MET A 17 8.43 37.57 5.04
CA MET A 17 7.43 37.34 4.00
C MET A 17 6.02 37.48 4.59
N THR A 18 5.09 37.95 3.77
CA THR A 18 3.70 38.26 4.12
C THR A 18 2.76 37.72 3.06
N ASP A 19 1.47 37.75 3.36
CA ASP A 19 0.46 37.25 2.44
C ASP A 19 0.31 38.04 1.14
N ASN A 20 0.84 39.26 1.10
CA ASN A 20 0.84 40.11 -0.09
C ASN A 20 2.01 39.82 -1.03
N ASN A 21 2.97 38.99 -0.61
CA ASN A 21 4.05 38.56 -1.50
C ASN A 21 3.53 37.55 -2.52
N THR A 22 4.01 37.66 -3.77
CA THR A 22 3.67 36.73 -4.84
C THR A 22 4.08 35.32 -4.44
N ASP A 23 3.16 34.37 -4.58
CA ASP A 23 3.37 32.97 -4.26
C ASP A 23 4.13 32.22 -5.37
N ASN A 24 4.70 31.07 -5.00
CA ASN A 24 5.41 30.14 -5.87
C ASN A 24 6.47 30.82 -6.77
N VAL A 25 7.30 31.65 -6.13
CA VAL A 25 8.36 32.41 -6.80
C VAL A 25 9.64 32.42 -5.98
N SER A 26 10.79 32.51 -6.66
CA SER A 26 12.04 32.78 -5.98
C SER A 26 12.05 34.20 -5.39
N VAL A 27 12.50 34.31 -4.15
CA VAL A 27 12.63 35.61 -3.48
C VAL A 27 13.77 36.39 -4.12
N SER A 28 13.44 37.52 -4.74
CA SER A 28 14.43 38.44 -5.31
C SER A 28 15.20 39.17 -4.22
N LEU A 29 16.50 39.35 -4.41
CA LEU A 29 17.34 40.20 -3.56
C LEU A 29 17.89 41.38 -4.38
N ASN A 30 18.07 42.52 -3.72
CA ASN A 30 18.82 43.65 -4.24
C ASN A 30 19.59 44.29 -3.09
N ILE A 31 20.90 44.44 -3.25
CA ILE A 31 21.78 45.11 -2.30
C ILE A 31 22.42 46.29 -3.01
N ASP A 32 21.98 47.48 -2.62
CA ASP A 32 22.59 48.76 -2.93
C ASP A 32 23.55 49.16 -1.80
N PHE A 33 24.72 49.69 -2.14
CA PHE A 33 25.71 50.14 -1.17
C PHE A 33 26.54 51.29 -1.73
N GLU A 34 27.10 52.11 -0.85
CA GLU A 34 28.02 53.19 -1.19
C GLU A 34 29.26 53.12 -0.29
N ASP A 35 30.37 53.69 -0.75
CA ASP A 35 31.55 53.86 0.09
C ASP A 35 31.43 55.09 1.02
N LEU A 36 32.39 55.27 1.93
CA LEU A 36 32.42 56.43 2.84
C LEU A 36 32.57 57.78 2.12
N ALA A 37 32.96 57.79 0.85
CA ALA A 37 33.03 58.99 0.01
C ALA A 37 31.74 59.23 -0.79
N GLY A 38 30.72 58.36 -0.66
CA GLY A 38 29.43 58.44 -1.34
C GLY A 38 29.45 57.93 -2.78
N ASN A 39 30.45 57.14 -3.18
CA ASN A 39 30.46 56.50 -4.50
C ASN A 39 29.57 55.24 -4.46
N PRO A 40 28.54 55.15 -5.30
CA PRO A 40 27.67 53.97 -5.33
C PRO A 40 28.43 52.75 -5.88
N GLY A 41 28.25 51.62 -5.21
CA GLY A 41 28.61 50.31 -5.70
C GLY A 41 27.66 49.86 -6.82
N SER A 42 28.00 48.73 -7.45
CA SER A 42 27.08 48.05 -8.36
C SER A 42 26.12 47.18 -7.57
N ASP A 43 24.83 47.26 -7.88
CA ASP A 43 23.79 46.45 -7.26
C ASP A 43 24.12 44.95 -7.32
N VAL A 44 24.01 44.29 -6.17
CA VAL A 44 24.11 42.83 -6.09
C VAL A 44 22.69 42.25 -6.06
N THR A 45 22.33 41.52 -7.10
CA THR A 45 20.99 40.93 -7.30
C THR A 45 20.97 39.40 -7.23
N SER A 46 22.12 38.78 -7.00
CA SER A 46 22.26 37.32 -6.88
C SER A 46 23.31 36.94 -5.85
N THR A 47 23.24 35.69 -5.37
CA THR A 47 24.21 35.15 -4.43
C THR A 47 25.44 34.62 -5.16
N ILE A 48 26.62 34.73 -4.53
CA ILE A 48 27.90 34.26 -5.10
C ILE A 48 27.91 32.73 -5.33
N GLY A 49 27.05 31.98 -4.62
CA GLY A 49 26.90 30.52 -4.77
C GLY A 49 25.66 30.06 -5.54
N GLY A 50 24.84 30.98 -6.07
CA GLY A 50 23.61 30.65 -6.81
C GLY A 50 22.47 30.08 -5.95
N SER A 51 22.59 30.09 -4.63
CA SER A 51 21.50 29.70 -3.73
C SER A 51 20.31 30.65 -3.86
N ALA A 52 19.10 30.10 -3.84
CA ALA A 52 17.85 30.84 -3.86
C ALA A 52 16.90 30.30 -2.78
N VAL A 53 16.02 31.17 -2.29
CA VAL A 53 14.91 30.80 -1.41
C VAL A 53 13.63 30.91 -2.24
N TRP A 54 12.80 29.88 -2.20
CA TRP A 54 11.47 29.92 -2.79
C TRP A 54 10.46 30.31 -1.71
N PHE A 55 9.59 31.25 -2.06
CA PHE A 55 8.40 31.52 -1.26
C PHE A 55 7.25 30.77 -1.87
N ASP A 56 6.69 29.87 -1.07
CA ASP A 56 5.65 28.97 -1.47
C ASP A 56 4.69 28.77 -0.30
N ARG A 57 3.42 29.03 -0.55
CA ARG A 57 2.29 28.88 0.36
C ARG A 57 1.26 27.90 -0.19
N THR A 58 1.48 27.37 -1.39
CA THR A 58 0.54 26.50 -2.05
C THR A 58 0.58 25.15 -1.37
N VAL A 59 -0.59 24.65 -0.97
CA VAL A 59 -0.69 23.33 -0.35
C VAL A 59 -0.55 22.26 -1.43
N PRO A 60 0.27 21.21 -1.23
CA PRO A 60 0.42 20.14 -2.20
C PRO A 60 -0.84 19.29 -2.31
N THR A 61 -1.01 18.65 -3.47
CA THR A 61 -2.08 17.67 -3.72
C THR A 61 -1.52 16.35 -4.25
N LEU A 62 -2.29 15.26 -4.12
CA LEU A 62 -1.98 13.99 -4.77
C LEU A 62 -2.82 13.83 -6.04
N SER A 63 -2.17 13.49 -7.14
CA SER A 63 -2.80 13.26 -8.44
C SER A 63 -3.18 11.80 -8.69
N SER A 64 -2.56 10.87 -7.97
CA SER A 64 -2.84 9.43 -8.03
C SER A 64 -2.59 8.79 -6.67
N VAL A 65 -3.45 7.86 -6.28
CA VAL A 65 -3.30 7.01 -5.09
C VAL A 65 -3.93 5.66 -5.38
N THR A 66 -3.16 4.58 -5.35
CA THR A 66 -3.61 3.21 -5.66
C THR A 66 -3.08 2.22 -4.64
N ILE A 67 -3.86 1.19 -4.30
CA ILE A 67 -3.48 0.12 -3.38
C ILE A 67 -3.67 -1.26 -4.03
N ALA A 68 -2.73 -2.17 -3.80
CA ALA A 68 -2.79 -3.55 -4.27
C ALA A 68 -2.00 -4.47 -3.33
N SER A 69 -2.30 -5.76 -3.35
CA SER A 69 -1.48 -6.80 -2.71
C SER A 69 -0.62 -7.54 -3.73
N ASN A 70 0.35 -8.31 -3.25
CA ASN A 70 1.10 -9.30 -4.04
C ASN A 70 0.39 -10.66 -4.14
N ASN A 71 -0.86 -10.79 -3.68
CA ASN A 71 -1.64 -12.01 -3.84
C ASN A 71 -1.93 -12.29 -5.32
N SER A 72 -2.23 -13.54 -5.66
CA SER A 72 -2.67 -13.91 -7.02
C SER A 72 -3.90 -13.14 -7.49
N VAL A 73 -4.78 -12.79 -6.54
CA VAL A 73 -5.88 -11.83 -6.73
C VAL A 73 -5.50 -10.55 -5.99
N SER A 74 -4.97 -9.54 -6.70
CA SER A 74 -4.34 -8.34 -6.10
C SER A 74 -5.27 -7.46 -5.24
N THR A 75 -6.58 -7.70 -5.27
CA THR A 75 -7.59 -7.06 -4.40
C THR A 75 -7.86 -7.82 -3.11
N LEU A 76 -7.24 -8.99 -2.92
CA LEU A 76 -7.32 -9.81 -1.72
C LEU A 76 -5.92 -9.94 -1.11
N ALA A 77 -5.83 -10.11 0.20
CA ALA A 77 -4.57 -10.40 0.87
C ALA A 77 -4.83 -11.37 2.01
N LYS A 78 -3.85 -12.24 2.28
CA LYS A 78 -3.80 -13.10 3.47
C LYS A 78 -2.55 -12.81 4.29
N THR A 79 -2.43 -13.45 5.44
CA THR A 79 -1.24 -13.31 6.28
C THR A 79 0.02 -13.64 5.48
N GLY A 80 1.02 -12.75 5.53
CA GLY A 80 2.28 -12.85 4.78
C GLY A 80 2.28 -12.13 3.43
N ASP A 81 1.13 -11.71 2.92
CA ASP A 81 1.05 -10.88 1.71
C ASP A 81 1.48 -9.44 2.01
N ASN A 82 2.11 -8.81 1.03
CA ASN A 82 2.55 -7.43 1.07
C ASN A 82 1.55 -6.51 0.37
N ILE A 83 1.00 -5.58 1.13
CA ILE A 83 0.22 -4.45 0.63
C ILE A 83 1.18 -3.38 0.12
N THR A 84 0.92 -2.88 -1.08
CA THR A 84 1.66 -1.78 -1.70
C THR A 84 0.69 -0.64 -2.00
N LEU A 85 0.96 0.52 -1.43
CA LEU A 85 0.30 1.78 -1.70
C LEU A 85 1.24 2.64 -2.57
N SER A 86 0.79 2.99 -3.76
CA SER A 86 1.53 3.84 -4.71
C SER A 86 0.80 5.16 -4.91
N PHE A 87 1.51 6.27 -4.85
CA PHE A 87 0.92 7.59 -5.05
C PHE A 87 1.88 8.57 -5.70
N THR A 88 1.30 9.61 -6.32
CA THR A 88 2.03 10.66 -7.03
C THR A 88 1.51 12.02 -6.58
N SER A 89 2.41 12.89 -6.12
CA SER A 89 2.09 14.27 -5.79
C SER A 89 2.11 15.16 -7.04
N ALA A 90 1.34 16.25 -7.01
CA ALA A 90 1.32 17.25 -8.09
C ALA A 90 2.60 18.11 -8.12
N GLU A 91 3.39 18.05 -7.05
CA GLU A 91 4.66 18.75 -6.87
C GLU A 91 5.61 17.94 -5.98
N ALA A 92 6.84 18.41 -5.79
CA ALA A 92 7.80 17.75 -4.91
C ALA A 92 7.40 17.91 -3.44
N ILE A 93 7.29 16.79 -2.72
CA ILE A 93 6.96 16.75 -1.30
C ILE A 93 8.11 16.20 -0.47
N GLN A 94 8.10 16.51 0.82
CA GLN A 94 8.92 15.82 1.81
C GLN A 94 8.50 14.34 1.90
N THR A 95 9.33 13.51 2.55
CA THR A 95 8.96 12.12 2.82
C THR A 95 7.65 12.05 3.61
N PRO A 96 6.59 11.44 3.03
CA PRO A 96 5.28 11.39 3.66
C PRO A 96 5.27 10.36 4.80
N THR A 97 4.39 10.57 5.77
CA THR A 97 4.03 9.56 6.76
C THR A 97 2.84 8.78 6.25
N VAL A 98 2.95 7.45 6.20
CA VAL A 98 1.90 6.56 5.68
C VAL A 98 1.51 5.55 6.74
N GLU A 99 0.21 5.39 6.93
CA GLU A 99 -0.42 4.33 7.71
C GLU A 99 -1.10 3.33 6.77
N ILE A 100 -0.90 2.03 7.00
CA ILE A 100 -1.58 0.94 6.29
C ILE A 100 -2.11 -0.04 7.35
N ALA A 101 -3.39 -0.39 7.29
CA ALA A 101 -4.04 -1.28 8.26
C ALA A 101 -3.85 -0.86 9.73
N GLY A 102 -3.78 0.45 10.01
CA GLY A 102 -3.55 0.97 11.36
C GLY A 102 -2.08 1.00 11.79
N HIS A 103 -1.16 0.54 10.96
CA HIS A 103 0.28 0.50 11.27
C HIS A 103 1.02 1.64 10.59
N THR A 104 1.91 2.29 11.33
CA THR A 104 2.84 3.32 10.82
C THR A 104 4.30 2.89 10.99
N ASP A 105 4.67 2.35 12.16
CA ASP A 105 6.05 1.99 12.51
C ASP A 105 6.67 0.90 11.63
N THR A 106 5.85 0.02 11.06
CA THR A 106 6.28 -1.09 10.20
C THR A 106 6.06 -0.83 8.71
N VAL A 107 5.54 0.34 8.35
CA VAL A 107 5.34 0.73 6.95
C VAL A 107 6.66 1.26 6.41
N THR A 108 7.11 0.70 5.29
CA THR A 108 8.30 1.19 4.59
C THR A 108 7.88 2.17 3.51
N VAL A 109 8.43 3.38 3.49
CA VAL A 109 8.09 4.44 2.51
C VAL A 109 9.34 4.79 1.70
N ASN A 110 9.25 4.69 0.37
CA ASN A 110 10.33 4.99 -0.57
C ASN A 110 9.81 5.85 -1.71
N GLY A 111 10.64 6.70 -2.31
CA GLY A 111 10.22 7.57 -3.41
C GLY A 111 11.29 8.56 -3.87
N ASP A 112 10.93 9.38 -4.86
CA ASP A 112 11.78 10.39 -5.50
C ASP A 112 11.20 11.83 -5.40
N ASN A 113 10.59 12.14 -4.26
CA ASN A 113 9.88 13.39 -3.94
C ASN A 113 8.60 13.65 -4.74
N MET A 114 8.39 13.01 -5.89
CA MET A 114 7.13 13.10 -6.65
C MET A 114 6.35 11.80 -6.63
N THR A 115 7.04 10.67 -6.77
CA THR A 115 6.43 9.34 -6.77
C THR A 115 6.84 8.58 -5.53
N TRP A 116 5.86 7.96 -4.88
CA TRP A 116 6.04 7.30 -3.60
C TRP A 116 5.40 5.91 -3.60
N SER A 117 6.06 4.99 -2.93
CA SER A 117 5.60 3.64 -2.67
C SER A 117 5.75 3.34 -1.19
N ALA A 118 4.64 2.98 -0.56
CA ALA A 118 4.59 2.52 0.82
C ALA A 118 4.19 1.05 0.87
N ALA A 119 4.86 0.25 1.69
CA ALA A 119 4.62 -1.19 1.78
C ALA A 119 4.46 -1.69 3.23
N TYR A 120 3.52 -2.61 3.41
CA TYR A 120 3.21 -3.27 4.68
C TYR A 120 2.89 -4.76 4.45
N THR A 121 3.53 -5.65 5.20
CA THR A 121 3.22 -7.08 5.17
C THR A 121 2.17 -7.42 6.21
N MET A 122 1.04 -7.97 5.78
CA MET A 122 -0.07 -8.33 6.66
C MET A 122 0.33 -9.47 7.61
N VAL A 123 -0.11 -9.37 8.86
CA VAL A 123 0.17 -10.35 9.91
C VAL A 123 -1.12 -10.95 10.48
N SER A 124 -0.99 -12.06 11.21
CA SER A 124 -2.14 -12.79 11.75
C SER A 124 -2.92 -12.00 12.82
N THR A 125 -2.33 -10.95 13.40
CA THR A 125 -2.99 -10.07 14.37
C THR A 125 -3.83 -8.97 13.73
N ASP A 126 -3.70 -8.72 12.43
CA ASP A 126 -4.51 -7.72 11.73
C ASP A 126 -5.97 -8.15 11.65
N SER A 127 -6.89 -7.19 11.67
CA SER A 127 -8.33 -7.40 11.50
C SER A 127 -8.66 -7.81 10.06
N GLU A 128 -9.54 -8.80 9.90
CA GLU A 128 -10.11 -9.18 8.59
C GLU A 128 -11.15 -8.16 8.14
N GLU A 129 -10.67 -7.17 7.39
CA GLU A 129 -11.49 -6.11 6.85
C GLU A 129 -10.83 -5.49 5.62
N SER A 130 -11.45 -4.45 5.06
CA SER A 130 -10.79 -3.68 4.00
C SER A 130 -9.59 -2.94 4.58
N VAL A 131 -8.44 -3.05 3.91
CA VAL A 131 -7.19 -2.43 4.35
C VAL A 131 -7.32 -0.91 4.31
N SER A 132 -7.25 -0.28 5.48
CA SER A 132 -7.28 1.17 5.65
C SER A 132 -5.95 1.83 5.26
N LEU A 133 -6.00 3.11 4.88
CA LEU A 133 -4.83 3.93 4.59
C LEU A 133 -4.96 5.34 5.17
N ASN A 134 -3.83 5.96 5.53
CA ASN A 134 -3.73 7.39 5.85
C ASN A 134 -2.40 7.92 5.30
N ILE A 135 -2.44 8.94 4.44
CA ILE A 135 -1.23 9.60 3.92
C ILE A 135 -1.21 11.02 4.45
N ARG A 136 -0.14 11.37 5.16
CA ARG A 136 0.17 12.73 5.61
C ARG A 136 1.42 13.23 4.91
N PHE A 137 1.33 14.40 4.30
CA PHE A 137 2.40 14.92 3.46
C PHE A 137 2.46 16.45 3.53
N SER A 138 3.62 16.99 3.17
CA SER A 138 3.87 18.43 3.08
C SER A 138 4.86 18.68 1.95
N ASP A 139 4.76 19.84 1.30
CA ASP A 139 5.71 20.23 0.27
C ASP A 139 7.10 20.53 0.86
N LEU A 140 8.05 20.97 0.03
CA LEU A 140 9.39 21.34 0.50
C LEU A 140 9.45 22.65 1.29
N ALA A 141 8.44 23.51 1.19
CA ALA A 141 8.31 24.74 1.98
C ALA A 141 7.65 24.51 3.35
N GLY A 142 7.07 23.32 3.59
CA GLY A 142 6.40 22.92 4.81
C GLY A 142 4.88 23.17 4.81
N ASN A 143 4.26 23.48 3.68
CA ASN A 143 2.80 23.58 3.61
C ASN A 143 2.20 22.16 3.66
N ALA A 144 1.33 21.92 4.64
CA ALA A 144 0.73 20.61 4.86
C ALA A 144 -0.42 20.36 3.89
N GLY A 145 -0.37 19.21 3.21
CA GLY A 145 -1.48 18.66 2.43
C GLY A 145 -2.64 18.20 3.29
N ASP A 146 -3.82 18.09 2.69
CA ASP A 146 -4.94 17.41 3.32
C ASP A 146 -4.67 15.90 3.43
N ASN A 147 -4.98 15.31 4.58
CA ASN A 147 -4.79 13.88 4.79
C ASN A 147 -5.63 13.07 3.78
N VAL A 148 -5.01 12.08 3.14
CA VAL A 148 -5.70 11.19 2.21
C VAL A 148 -5.99 9.86 2.89
N THR A 149 -7.26 9.47 2.95
CA THR A 149 -7.74 8.22 3.60
C THR A 149 -8.41 7.24 2.64
N SER A 150 -8.39 7.54 1.35
CA SER A 150 -8.95 6.68 0.31
C SER A 150 -8.15 6.81 -0.98
N THR A 151 -8.22 5.79 -1.83
CA THR A 151 -7.56 5.80 -3.13
C THR A 151 -8.26 6.71 -4.12
N ILE A 152 -7.53 7.14 -5.15
CA ILE A 152 -8.07 7.86 -6.30
C ILE A 152 -8.34 6.82 -7.39
N GLY A 153 -9.60 6.64 -7.76
CA GLY A 153 -10.02 5.59 -8.71
C GLY A 153 -10.54 4.30 -8.06
N GLY A 154 -10.62 4.24 -6.72
CA GLY A 154 -11.40 3.22 -6.01
C GLY A 154 -10.75 1.85 -5.85
N SER A 155 -9.44 1.71 -6.13
CA SER A 155 -8.70 0.49 -5.77
C SER A 155 -8.77 0.23 -4.26
N ALA A 156 -8.93 -1.03 -3.88
CA ALA A 156 -9.03 -1.46 -2.49
C ALA A 156 -8.49 -2.88 -2.36
N VAL A 157 -8.04 -3.23 -1.15
CA VAL A 157 -7.66 -4.60 -0.78
C VAL A 157 -8.53 -5.04 0.39
N LEU A 158 -9.04 -6.27 0.33
CA LEU A 158 -9.71 -6.96 1.43
C LEU A 158 -8.72 -7.95 2.06
N PHE A 159 -8.53 -7.88 3.36
CA PHE A 159 -7.75 -8.86 4.10
C PHE A 159 -8.62 -10.00 4.58
N ASP A 160 -8.22 -11.22 4.23
CA ASP A 160 -8.87 -12.46 4.59
C ASP A 160 -7.79 -13.49 4.96
N LYS A 161 -7.76 -13.88 6.23
CA LYS A 161 -6.83 -14.88 6.78
C LYS A 161 -7.58 -16.14 7.21
N THR A 162 -8.88 -16.24 6.94
CA THR A 162 -9.70 -17.37 7.36
C THR A 162 -9.48 -18.50 6.39
N LYS A 163 -9.21 -19.68 6.93
CA LYS A 163 -9.09 -20.88 6.12
C LYS A 163 -10.47 -21.50 5.96
N PRO A 164 -10.78 -22.10 4.80
CA PRO A 164 -11.94 -22.98 4.69
C PRO A 164 -11.87 -24.10 5.72
N VAL A 165 -12.98 -24.38 6.40
CA VAL A 165 -13.12 -25.54 7.29
C VAL A 165 -13.92 -26.60 6.56
N LEU A 166 -13.38 -27.83 6.54
CA LEU A 166 -14.02 -28.97 5.92
C LEU A 166 -14.59 -29.92 6.96
N LEU A 167 -15.84 -30.36 6.76
CA LEU A 167 -16.47 -31.38 7.59
C LEU A 167 -17.02 -32.51 6.72
N PRO A 168 -16.76 -33.79 7.06
CA PRO A 168 -17.38 -34.91 6.36
C PRO A 168 -18.90 -34.89 6.55
N VAL A 169 -19.64 -35.12 5.48
CA VAL A 169 -21.11 -35.25 5.49
C VAL A 169 -21.50 -36.70 5.25
N ASP A 170 -20.91 -37.33 4.23
CA ASP A 170 -21.08 -38.75 3.96
C ASP A 170 -19.73 -39.42 3.65
N ASN A 171 -19.43 -40.49 4.39
CA ASN A 171 -18.15 -41.17 4.39
C ASN A 171 -18.23 -42.48 3.60
N VAL A 172 -17.18 -42.80 2.87
CA VAL A 172 -16.98 -44.14 2.31
C VAL A 172 -16.58 -45.09 3.45
N THR A 173 -17.57 -45.68 4.13
CA THR A 173 -17.35 -46.50 5.34
C THR A 173 -17.30 -48.01 5.07
N THR A 174 -17.86 -48.45 3.95
CA THR A 174 -17.87 -49.87 3.57
C THR A 174 -16.98 -50.10 2.35
N PRO A 175 -15.97 -50.98 2.43
CA PRO A 175 -15.22 -51.42 1.26
C PRO A 175 -16.18 -51.91 0.17
N THR A 176 -16.01 -51.38 -1.03
CA THR A 176 -16.83 -51.71 -2.21
C THR A 176 -15.93 -52.24 -3.33
N SER A 177 -16.51 -53.06 -4.21
CA SER A 177 -15.87 -53.43 -5.48
C SER A 177 -16.13 -52.41 -6.58
N ASP A 178 -16.92 -51.37 -6.31
CA ASP A 178 -17.13 -50.25 -7.21
C ASP A 178 -15.94 -49.28 -7.11
N ASN A 179 -15.14 -49.26 -8.16
CA ASN A 179 -14.03 -48.34 -8.30
C ASN A 179 -14.28 -47.24 -9.33
N THR A 180 -15.46 -47.12 -9.96
CA THR A 180 -15.71 -46.13 -11.03
C THR A 180 -16.76 -45.09 -10.68
N THR A 181 -17.62 -45.34 -9.70
CA THR A 181 -18.68 -44.40 -9.29
C THR A 181 -18.69 -44.08 -7.80
N LEU A 182 -17.53 -44.21 -7.15
CA LEU A 182 -17.41 -43.95 -5.72
C LEU A 182 -17.51 -42.44 -5.43
N SER A 183 -18.54 -42.03 -4.69
CA SER A 183 -18.72 -40.65 -4.25
C SER A 183 -18.39 -40.44 -2.76
N TYR A 184 -18.04 -39.20 -2.43
CA TYR A 184 -17.80 -38.72 -1.07
C TYR A 184 -18.39 -37.32 -0.94
N THR A 185 -19.07 -37.03 0.17
CA THR A 185 -19.65 -35.71 0.41
C THR A 185 -18.99 -35.06 1.62
N PHE A 186 -18.49 -33.84 1.44
CA PHE A 186 -18.04 -32.97 2.50
C PHE A 186 -18.73 -31.61 2.42
N SER A 187 -18.74 -30.87 3.52
CA SER A 187 -19.14 -29.47 3.53
C SER A 187 -17.91 -28.58 3.67
N SER A 188 -17.91 -27.44 2.99
CA SER A 188 -16.90 -26.38 3.13
C SER A 188 -17.54 -25.10 3.64
N THR A 189 -16.90 -24.40 4.57
CA THR A 189 -17.39 -23.08 5.02
C THR A 189 -17.26 -22.00 3.95
N GLU A 190 -16.39 -22.20 2.97
CA GLU A 190 -16.06 -21.21 1.92
C GLU A 190 -16.04 -21.86 0.53
N ALA A 191 -16.26 -21.02 -0.47
CA ALA A 191 -16.00 -21.37 -1.86
C ALA A 191 -14.50 -21.48 -2.11
N GLY A 192 -14.11 -22.33 -3.06
CA GLY A 192 -12.69 -22.47 -3.39
C GLY A 192 -12.38 -23.57 -4.39
N THR A 193 -11.09 -23.69 -4.68
CA THR A 193 -10.54 -24.76 -5.51
C THR A 193 -10.31 -26.01 -4.65
N ILE A 194 -10.82 -27.15 -5.10
CA ILE A 194 -10.61 -28.45 -4.46
C ILE A 194 -9.31 -29.05 -5.00
N THR A 195 -8.47 -29.55 -4.10
CA THR A 195 -7.24 -30.27 -4.43
C THR A 195 -7.20 -31.61 -3.72
N TYR A 196 -6.64 -32.61 -4.40
CA TYR A 196 -6.55 -33.98 -3.91
C TYR A 196 -5.10 -34.37 -3.61
N GLY A 197 -4.90 -35.08 -2.52
CA GLY A 197 -3.62 -35.67 -2.14
C GLY A 197 -3.74 -37.16 -1.81
N GLY A 198 -2.61 -37.87 -1.81
CA GLY A 198 -2.58 -39.31 -1.54
C GLY A 198 -2.86 -40.15 -2.78
N GLY A 199 -3.67 -41.20 -2.62
CA GLY A 199 -4.02 -42.14 -3.70
C GLY A 199 -5.31 -41.80 -4.47
N CYS A 200 -6.05 -40.77 -4.06
CA CYS A 200 -7.31 -40.38 -4.69
C CYS A 200 -7.14 -39.17 -5.62
N SER A 201 -7.96 -39.14 -6.67
CA SER A 201 -8.16 -37.97 -7.54
C SER A 201 -9.62 -37.89 -7.95
N SER A 202 -10.05 -36.71 -8.40
CA SER A 202 -11.35 -36.49 -9.02
C SER A 202 -11.24 -35.32 -10.00
N SER A 203 -12.10 -35.33 -11.02
CA SER A 203 -12.32 -34.18 -11.90
C SER A 203 -13.05 -33.00 -11.23
N ASP A 204 -13.75 -33.24 -10.12
CA ASP A 204 -14.39 -32.19 -9.31
C ASP A 204 -13.32 -31.32 -8.65
N ASN A 205 -13.17 -30.07 -9.11
CA ASN A 205 -12.04 -29.21 -8.72
C ASN A 205 -12.46 -27.91 -8.03
N SER A 206 -13.74 -27.74 -7.72
CA SER A 206 -14.25 -26.53 -7.07
C SER A 206 -15.50 -26.79 -6.25
N THR A 207 -15.68 -25.94 -5.23
CA THR A 207 -16.88 -25.86 -4.40
C THR A 207 -17.33 -24.40 -4.28
N SER A 208 -18.63 -24.17 -4.19
CA SER A 208 -19.23 -22.86 -3.89
C SER A 208 -19.38 -22.59 -2.38
N GLY A 209 -18.87 -23.49 -1.53
CA GLY A 209 -19.24 -23.55 -0.11
C GLY A 209 -20.53 -24.35 0.09
N GLY A 210 -20.73 -24.82 1.32
CA GLY A 210 -21.76 -25.80 1.67
C GLY A 210 -21.36 -27.22 1.27
N ASP A 211 -22.37 -28.09 1.16
CA ASP A 211 -22.20 -29.50 0.83
C ASP A 211 -21.77 -29.67 -0.64
N LYS A 212 -20.68 -30.43 -0.83
CA LYS A 212 -20.12 -30.81 -2.12
C LYS A 212 -19.96 -32.32 -2.14
N GLU A 213 -20.73 -32.97 -3.01
CA GLU A 213 -20.47 -34.33 -3.44
C GLU A 213 -19.39 -34.31 -4.52
N ILE A 214 -18.38 -35.15 -4.36
CA ILE A 214 -17.34 -35.42 -5.37
C ILE A 214 -17.44 -36.88 -5.81
N THR A 215 -17.13 -37.14 -7.07
CA THR A 215 -16.96 -38.52 -7.56
C THR A 215 -15.49 -38.79 -7.83
N PHE A 216 -14.90 -39.79 -7.16
CA PHE A 216 -13.50 -40.14 -7.39
C PHE A 216 -13.30 -40.72 -8.80
N ASP A 217 -12.15 -40.43 -9.39
CA ASP A 217 -11.70 -41.14 -10.58
C ASP A 217 -11.45 -42.62 -10.25
N ALA A 218 -11.28 -43.43 -11.31
CA ALA A 218 -11.12 -44.86 -11.13
C ALA A 218 -9.93 -45.21 -10.21
N LEU A 219 -10.22 -45.79 -9.04
CA LEU A 219 -9.21 -46.16 -8.05
C LEU A 219 -8.67 -47.58 -8.34
N ALA A 220 -7.36 -47.77 -8.18
CA ALA A 220 -6.75 -49.09 -8.26
C ALA A 220 -7.21 -49.98 -7.08
N ASP A 221 -7.18 -51.31 -7.28
CA ASP A 221 -7.53 -52.27 -6.24
C ASP A 221 -6.63 -52.11 -5.01
N GLY A 222 -7.24 -51.87 -3.84
CA GLY A 222 -6.51 -51.72 -2.58
C GLY A 222 -7.23 -50.88 -1.54
N ILE A 223 -6.57 -50.68 -0.40
CA ILE A 223 -7.04 -49.80 0.68
C ILE A 223 -6.51 -48.39 0.41
N HIS A 224 -7.42 -47.41 0.31
CA HIS A 224 -7.10 -46.00 0.08
C HIS A 224 -7.29 -45.18 1.37
N SER A 225 -6.41 -45.37 2.35
CA SER A 225 -6.50 -44.71 3.66
C SER A 225 -5.75 -43.37 3.73
N ASN A 226 -5.15 -42.92 2.64
CA ASN A 226 -4.29 -41.73 2.59
C ASN A 226 -4.89 -40.59 1.75
N CYS A 227 -6.15 -40.70 1.34
CA CYS A 227 -6.81 -39.68 0.54
C CYS A 227 -7.04 -38.42 1.35
N LYS A 228 -6.59 -37.29 0.79
CA LYS A 228 -6.72 -35.96 1.39
C LYS A 228 -7.45 -35.05 0.42
N ILE A 229 -8.32 -34.20 0.97
CA ILE A 229 -9.07 -33.20 0.23
C ILE A 229 -8.81 -31.87 0.92
N SER A 230 -8.27 -30.91 0.18
CA SER A 230 -8.12 -29.53 0.66
C SER A 230 -8.91 -28.58 -0.21
N VAL A 231 -9.49 -27.55 0.39
CA VAL A 231 -10.09 -26.42 -0.32
C VAL A 231 -9.22 -25.20 -0.11
N THR A 232 -8.86 -24.52 -1.21
CA THR A 232 -8.19 -23.22 -1.18
C THR A 232 -9.16 -22.13 -1.63
N ASP A 233 -9.41 -21.14 -0.79
CA ASP A 233 -10.29 -20.00 -1.09
C ASP A 233 -9.68 -19.03 -2.14
N ASN A 234 -10.38 -17.94 -2.41
CA ASN A 234 -9.92 -16.89 -3.34
C ASN A 234 -8.80 -16.01 -2.77
N ALA A 235 -8.67 -15.88 -1.45
CA ALA A 235 -7.58 -15.19 -0.77
C ALA A 235 -6.31 -16.05 -0.67
N SER A 236 -6.35 -17.30 -1.19
CA SER A 236 -5.29 -18.30 -1.13
C SER A 236 -5.07 -18.91 0.27
N ASN A 237 -6.07 -18.93 1.14
CA ASN A 237 -6.08 -19.73 2.36
C ASN A 237 -6.54 -21.16 2.07
N THR A 238 -5.75 -22.13 2.51
CA THR A 238 -6.03 -23.55 2.32
C THR A 238 -6.48 -24.17 3.62
N SER A 239 -7.55 -24.97 3.55
CA SER A 239 -8.06 -25.77 4.66
C SER A 239 -6.99 -26.69 5.24
N ASP A 240 -7.16 -27.05 6.50
CA ASP A 240 -6.39 -28.14 7.08
C ASP A 240 -6.91 -29.50 6.55
N ASN A 241 -6.04 -30.52 6.53
CA ASN A 241 -6.32 -31.89 6.03
C ASN A 241 -6.39 -32.90 7.16
#